data_AF-K4JY55-F1
#
_entry.id   AF-K4JY55-F1
#
_cell.length_a   1.000
_cell.length_b   1.000
_cell.length_c   1.000
_cell.angle_alpha   90.00
_cell.angle_beta   90.00
_cell.angle_gamma   90.00
#
_symmetry.space_group_name_H-M   'P 1'
#
loop_
_entity.id
_entity.type
_entity.pdbx_description
1 polymer ?
#
loop_
_entity_poly.entity_id
_entity_poly.type
_entity_poly.pdbx_seq_one_letter_code
_entity_poly.pdbx_strand_id
1 'polypeptide(L)' 'MAVPKKRTSKTKTRIRRSIWRDKANKTSLKAFSLAKSILTNRSRSFYYSINDESFNSSESVSTDKDEI' A
#
# COMPACT_ATOMS: atom_id res chain seq x y z
N MET A 1 16.42 13.55 -38.77
CA MET A 1 15.71 13.00 -37.59
C MET A 1 14.47 12.25 -38.05
N ALA A 2 14.13 11.12 -37.44
CA ALA A 2 12.94 10.36 -37.81
C ALA A 2 11.66 11.07 -37.31
N VAL A 3 10.66 11.21 -38.19
CA VAL A 3 9.37 11.86 -37.89
C VAL A 3 8.25 10.85 -38.10
N PRO A 4 7.28 10.74 -37.16
CA PRO A 4 6.16 9.83 -37.33
C PRO A 4 5.30 10.28 -38.52
N LYS A 5 5.13 9.39 -39.50
CA LYS A 5 4.31 9.68 -40.69
C LYS A 5 2.83 9.84 -40.36
N LYS A 6 2.34 9.15 -39.33
CA LYS A 6 0.94 9.15 -38.88
C LYS A 6 0.88 9.08 -37.36
N ARG A 7 -0.22 9.60 -36.78
CA ARG A 7 -0.48 9.49 -35.35
C ARG A 7 -0.74 8.03 -34.96
N THR A 8 -0.39 7.66 -33.73
CA THR A 8 -0.75 6.34 -33.20
C THR A 8 -2.26 6.29 -32.90
N SER A 9 -2.88 5.12 -33.12
CA SER A 9 -4.29 4.95 -32.78
C SER A 9 -4.54 5.14 -31.29
N LYS A 10 -5.76 5.56 -30.92
CA LYS A 10 -6.16 5.78 -29.52
C LYS A 10 -5.89 4.53 -28.66
N THR A 11 -6.17 3.35 -29.20
CA THR A 11 -5.95 2.06 -28.53
C THR A 11 -4.47 1.83 -28.23
N LYS A 12 -3.57 2.01 -29.21
CA LYS A 12 -2.12 1.85 -29.01
C LYS A 12 -1.56 2.83 -27.98
N THR A 13 -2.06 4.08 -27.97
CA THR A 13 -1.68 5.07 -26.95
C THR A 13 -2.17 4.66 -25.55
N ARG A 14 -3.40 4.16 -25.41
CA ARG A 14 -3.94 3.69 -24.11
C ARG A 14 -3.17 2.49 -23.56
N ILE A 15 -2.82 1.51 -24.39
CA ILE A 15 -2.03 0.34 -23.98
C ILE A 15 -0.66 0.76 -23.41
N ARG A 16 0.03 1.70 -24.05
CA ARG A 16 1.32 2.19 -23.51
C ARG A 16 1.13 2.88 -22.15
N ARG A 17 0.06 3.66 -21.98
CA ARG A 17 -0.26 4.31 -20.71
C ARG A 17 -0.65 3.30 -19.62
N SER A 18 -1.38 2.24 -19.95
CA SER A 18 -1.75 1.21 -18.97
C SER A 18 -0.52 0.46 -18.45
N ILE A 19 0.46 0.15 -19.31
CA ILE A 19 1.73 -0.46 -18.89
C ILE A 19 2.47 0.45 -17.89
N TRP A 20 2.45 1.77 -18.10
CA TRP A 20 3.07 2.71 -17.16
C TRP A 20 2.33 2.75 -15.81
N ARG A 21 0.99 2.73 -15.83
CA ARG A 21 0.15 2.71 -14.61
C ARG A 21 0.26 1.38 -13.84
N ASP A 22 0.45 0.27 -14.55
CA ASP A 22 0.60 -1.06 -13.93
C ASP A 22 1.83 -1.16 -13.03
N LYS A 23 2.89 -0.42 -13.33
CA LYS A 23 4.08 -0.31 -12.45
C LYS A 23 3.70 0.28 -11.09
N ALA A 24 2.88 1.32 -11.07
CA ALA A 24 2.42 1.95 -9.83
C ALA A 24 1.49 1.01 -9.03
N ASN A 25 0.65 0.24 -9.71
CA ASN A 25 -0.20 -0.77 -9.06
C ASN A 25 0.64 -1.85 -8.36
N LYS A 26 1.73 -2.31 -9.00
CA LYS A 26 2.63 -3.30 -8.38
C LYS A 26 3.31 -2.74 -7.13
N THR A 27 3.72 -1.48 -7.15
CA THR A 27 4.30 -0.83 -5.97
C THR A 27 3.28 -0.62 -4.86
N SER A 28 2.02 -0.27 -5.19
CA SER A 28 0.98 -0.06 -4.18
C SER A 28 0.61 -1.35 -3.45
N LEU A 29 0.54 -2.49 -4.16
CA LEU A 29 0.27 -3.79 -3.53
C LEU A 29 1.36 -4.18 -2.52
N LYS A 30 2.64 -3.96 -2.87
CA LYS A 30 3.77 -4.21 -1.96
C LYS A 30 3.72 -3.30 -0.74
N ALA A 31 3.48 -2.01 -0.95
CA ALA A 31 3.37 -1.03 0.14
C ALA A 31 2.21 -1.35 1.09
N PHE A 32 1.06 -1.78 0.56
CA PHE A 32 -0.10 -2.16 1.36
C PHE A 32 0.17 -3.41 2.22
N SER A 33 0.80 -4.43 1.63
CA SER A 33 1.22 -5.62 2.38
C SER A 33 2.19 -5.25 3.51
N LEU A 34 3.11 -4.32 3.25
CA LEU A 34 4.07 -3.84 4.24
C LEU A 34 3.37 -3.08 5.38
N ALA A 35 2.44 -2.19 5.06
CA ALA A 35 1.67 -1.43 6.05
C ALA A 35 0.88 -2.35 6.99
N LYS A 36 0.27 -3.42 6.47
CA LYS A 36 -0.38 -4.44 7.31
C LYS A 36 0.59 -5.13 8.26
N SER A 37 1.79 -5.48 7.77
CA SER A 37 2.82 -6.10 8.60
C SER A 37 3.22 -5.19 9.75
N ILE A 38 3.46 -3.90 9.46
CA ILE A 38 3.76 -2.86 10.45
C ILE A 38 2.66 -2.78 11.51
N LEU A 39 1.40 -2.67 11.09
CA LEU A 39 0.27 -2.49 12.01
C LEU A 39 0.12 -3.65 13.01
N THR A 40 0.41 -4.88 12.58
CA THR A 40 0.32 -6.04 13.48
C THR A 40 1.45 -6.15 14.49
N ASN A 41 2.56 -5.42 14.30
CA ASN A 41 3.79 -5.49 15.12
C ASN A 41 4.36 -6.91 15.36
N ARG A 42 4.00 -7.88 14.52
CA ARG A 42 4.47 -9.28 14.63
C ARG A 42 5.79 -9.51 13.91
N SER A 43 6.09 -8.69 12.90
CA SER A 43 7.28 -8.81 12.07
C SER A 43 8.48 -8.12 12.73
N ARG A 44 9.57 -8.86 12.99
CA ARG A 44 10.83 -8.36 13.58
C ARG A 44 11.91 -8.03 12.54
N SER A 45 11.60 -8.09 11.24
CA SER A 45 12.59 -8.05 10.16
C SER A 45 12.97 -6.65 9.68
N PHE A 46 12.21 -5.61 10.02
CA PHE A 46 12.48 -4.24 9.60
C PHE A 46 12.24 -3.26 10.75
N TYR A 47 13.06 -2.22 10.84
CA TYR A 47 12.97 -1.17 11.85
C TYR A 47 12.27 0.05 11.26
N TYR A 48 11.32 0.61 11.99
CA TYR A 48 10.67 1.88 11.67
C TYR A 48 10.68 2.77 12.91
N SER A 49 10.94 4.06 12.73
CA SER A 49 10.94 5.04 13.82
C SER A 49 9.49 5.30 14.24
N ILE A 50 9.06 4.69 15.34
CA ILE A 50 7.81 5.04 16.01
C ILE A 50 8.16 6.20 16.94
N ASN A 51 7.63 7.38 16.66
CA ASN A 51 7.49 8.35 17.74
C ASN A 51 6.30 7.86 18.56
N ASP A 52 6.55 7.40 19.79
CA ASP A 52 5.57 6.67 20.63
C ASP A 52 4.33 7.49 21.05
N GLU A 53 4.18 8.73 20.57
CA GLU A 53 3.15 9.68 20.98
C GLU A 53 1.72 9.39 20.45
N SER A 54 1.49 8.32 19.68
CA SER A 54 0.19 8.14 19.00
C SER A 54 -0.33 6.71 18.89
N PHE A 55 -0.19 5.88 19.94
CA PHE A 55 -0.82 4.54 19.99
C PHE A 55 -1.72 4.25 21.20
N ASN A 56 -1.88 5.18 22.16
CA ASN A 56 -2.86 5.04 23.24
C ASN A 56 -4.21 5.62 22.85
N SER A 57 -4.94 4.93 21.96
CA SER A 57 -6.37 5.22 21.75
C SER A 57 -7.15 3.98 21.31
N SER A 58 -7.07 2.88 22.07
CA SER A 58 -8.12 1.85 22.08
C SER A 58 -7.84 0.80 23.16
N GLU A 59 -7.91 1.20 24.42
CA GLU A 59 -8.02 0.25 25.53
C GLU A 59 -9.36 0.49 26.22
N SER A 60 -10.38 -0.22 25.74
CA SER A 60 -11.61 -0.49 26.48
C SER A 60 -12.17 -1.84 26.01
N VAL A 61 -11.45 -2.91 26.36
CA VAL A 61 -12.05 -4.25 26.41
C VAL A 61 -12.73 -4.32 27.78
N SER A 62 -14.05 -4.16 27.81
CA SER A 62 -14.86 -4.48 28.99
C SER A 62 -14.87 -6.00 29.15
N THR A 63 -14.09 -6.51 30.09
CA THR A 63 -14.28 -7.86 30.61
C THR A 63 -15.49 -7.83 31.54
N ASP A 64 -16.66 -8.21 31.04
CA ASP A 64 -17.73 -8.64 31.93
C ASP A 64 -17.35 -10.03 32.46
N LYS A 65 -17.27 -10.06 33.78
CA LYS A 65 -16.82 -11.15 34.61
C LYS A 65 -17.80 -12.32 34.51
N ASP A 66 -17.26 -13.52 34.35
CA ASP A 66 -17.91 -14.73 34.83
C ASP A 66 -18.16 -14.55 36.34
N GLU A 67 -19.44 -14.43 36.73
CA GLU A 67 -19.88 -14.47 38.11
C GLU A 67 -20.89 -15.62 38.26
N ILE A 68 -20.37 -16.76 38.73
CA ILE A 68 -21.03 -17.95 39.30
C ILE A 68 -21.95 -18.77 38.38
#